data_AF-A0A7U3ZS57-F1
#
_entry.id   AF-A0A7U3ZS57-F1
#
_cell.length_a   1.000
_cell.length_b   1.000
_cell.length_c   1.000
_cell.angle_alpha   90.00
_cell.angle_beta   90.00
_cell.angle_gamma   90.00
#
_symmetry.space_group_name_H-M   'P 1'
#
loop_
_entity.id
_entity.type
_entity.pdbx_description
1 polymer ?
#
loop_
_entity_poly.entity_id
_entity_poly.type
_entity_poly.pdbx_seq_one_letter_code
_entity_poly.pdbx_strand_id
1 'polypeptide(L)'
;MLYYDQYSVLIEIRKNNQTFITGDQEFSQIPSDLLNNIYTSANWNRALKYFSKELGQTIGYYMLKIDLYLDFESKELVVLTKNIFFKQIVNQTRFKEQFLQKVLDHKHRHRLISTLNTIIDYQFINKHTPSIYKDVLRISSINRFLINEPIDLDKYKFKDLFIISDKFDFKITNKNQRIYFIDYKKLSNYYELNKATFIDLVNHQVYLNTVLRWKNNIVLELKYDDFQNIEIAKNNLIEIFKTNFKTNLEWHLYNLSFDHKYLYDGLKKVFENNDFNKAIEILDNSFKELRLNYFVTIFKDHNLVVLIKKYVKNDREQQVFERLLTRYNSANIW
;
A
#
# COMPACT_ATOMS: atom_id res chain seq x y z
N MET A 1 -14.10 -15.89 7.88
CA MET A 1 -13.97 -15.74 6.42
C MET A 1 -13.68 -14.28 6.07
N LEU A 2 -12.90 -14.03 5.02
CA LEU A 2 -12.60 -12.69 4.49
C LEU A 2 -13.13 -12.58 3.05
N TYR A 3 -13.85 -11.51 2.71
CA TYR A 3 -14.23 -11.25 1.32
C TYR A 3 -12.99 -10.91 0.49
N TYR A 4 -12.77 -11.66 -0.59
CA TYR A 4 -11.57 -11.53 -1.42
C TYR A 4 -11.81 -10.62 -2.63
N ASP A 5 -12.80 -10.96 -3.46
CA ASP A 5 -13.20 -10.15 -4.60
C ASP A 5 -14.44 -10.75 -5.29
N GLN A 6 -14.93 -10.03 -6.30
CA GLN A 6 -15.86 -10.56 -7.28
C GLN A 6 -15.15 -10.83 -8.60
N TYR A 7 -15.58 -11.85 -9.33
CA TYR A 7 -15.09 -12.16 -10.67
C TYR A 7 -16.22 -12.55 -11.62
N SER A 8 -16.07 -12.23 -12.90
CA SER A 8 -17.03 -12.66 -13.94
C SER A 8 -16.40 -13.76 -14.78
N VAL A 9 -17.12 -14.86 -14.94
CA VAL A 9 -16.73 -16.00 -15.76
C VAL A 9 -17.83 -16.32 -16.75
N LEU A 10 -17.46 -16.76 -17.95
CA LEU A 10 -18.43 -17.24 -18.94
C LEU A 10 -18.66 -18.73 -18.74
N ILE A 11 -19.89 -19.13 -18.47
CA ILE A 11 -20.29 -20.52 -18.35
C ILE A 11 -20.84 -20.97 -19.69
N GLU A 12 -20.19 -21.95 -20.32
CA GLU A 12 -20.66 -22.53 -21.59
C GLU A 12 -21.88 -23.42 -21.35
N ILE A 13 -22.92 -23.21 -22.17
CA ILE A 13 -24.11 -24.04 -22.20
C ILE A 13 -24.18 -24.73 -23.56
N ARG A 14 -24.26 -26.06 -23.53
CA ARG A 14 -24.44 -26.90 -24.73
C ARG A 14 -25.79 -27.61 -24.69
N LYS A 15 -26.25 -28.03 -25.87
CA LYS A 15 -27.41 -28.91 -26.04
C LYS A 15 -26.95 -30.26 -26.57
N ASN A 16 -27.49 -31.34 -26.02
CA ASN A 16 -27.38 -32.67 -26.57
C ASN A 16 -28.77 -33.33 -26.56
N ASN A 17 -29.36 -33.56 -27.73
CA ASN A 17 -30.74 -34.04 -27.85
C ASN A 17 -31.75 -33.18 -27.06
N GLN A 18 -32.35 -33.76 -26.00
CA GLN A 18 -33.35 -33.11 -25.14
C GLN A 18 -32.75 -32.56 -23.83
N THR A 19 -31.45 -32.71 -23.60
CA THR A 19 -30.77 -32.22 -22.40
C THR A 19 -29.83 -31.06 -22.72
N PHE A 20 -29.55 -30.28 -21.67
CA PHE A 20 -28.55 -29.23 -21.67
C PHE A 20 -27.35 -29.69 -20.86
N ILE A 21 -26.15 -29.37 -21.31
CA ILE A 21 -24.90 -29.70 -20.63
C ILE A 21 -24.27 -28.39 -20.16
N THR A 22 -23.88 -28.34 -18.89
CA THR A 22 -23.14 -27.21 -18.31
C THR A 22 -22.11 -27.73 -17.32
N GLY A 23 -20.83 -27.47 -17.59
CA GLY A 23 -19.75 -28.00 -16.78
C GLY A 23 -19.65 -29.52 -16.92
N ASP A 24 -19.86 -30.26 -15.84
CA ASP A 24 -19.88 -31.73 -15.83
C ASP A 24 -21.28 -32.31 -15.53
N GLN A 25 -22.35 -31.50 -15.62
CA GLN A 25 -23.72 -31.92 -15.35
C GLN A 25 -24.63 -31.76 -16.56
N GLU A 26 -25.58 -32.68 -16.67
CA GLU A 26 -26.72 -32.63 -17.59
C GLU A 26 -27.97 -32.12 -16.88
N PHE A 27 -28.77 -31.35 -17.59
CA PHE A 27 -30.01 -30.76 -17.12
C PHE A 27 -31.11 -31.04 -18.14
N SER A 28 -32.26 -31.54 -17.68
CA SER A 28 -33.45 -31.66 -18.53
C SER A 28 -33.99 -30.28 -18.95
N GLN A 29 -33.75 -29.25 -18.14
CA GLN A 29 -34.17 -27.88 -18.41
C GLN A 29 -33.21 -26.87 -17.81
N ILE A 30 -33.07 -25.73 -18.49
CA ILE A 30 -32.44 -24.52 -17.96
C ILE A 30 -33.53 -23.45 -17.86
N PRO A 31 -33.60 -22.68 -16.76
CA PRO A 31 -34.55 -21.56 -16.64
C PRO A 31 -34.52 -20.64 -17.88
N SER A 32 -35.69 -20.31 -18.42
CA SER A 32 -35.81 -19.52 -19.65
C SER A 32 -35.11 -18.16 -19.56
N ASP A 33 -35.15 -17.52 -18.39
CA ASP A 33 -34.46 -16.25 -18.14
C ASP A 33 -32.94 -16.36 -18.31
N LEU A 34 -32.36 -17.53 -18.04
CA LEU A 34 -30.93 -17.76 -18.29
C LEU A 34 -30.67 -17.93 -19.78
N LEU A 35 -31.49 -18.71 -20.48
CA LEU A 35 -31.37 -18.94 -21.92
C LEU A 35 -31.49 -17.64 -22.71
N ASN A 36 -32.41 -16.76 -22.31
CA ASN A 36 -32.62 -15.45 -22.93
C ASN A 36 -31.43 -14.50 -22.74
N ASN A 37 -30.58 -14.75 -21.75
CA ASN A 37 -29.40 -13.94 -21.41
C ASN A 37 -28.08 -14.58 -21.88
N ILE A 38 -28.14 -15.55 -22.80
CA ILE A 38 -26.95 -16.20 -23.37
C ILE A 38 -26.34 -15.33 -24.49
N TYR A 39 -25.02 -15.21 -24.48
CA TYR A 39 -24.24 -14.59 -25.54
C TYR A 39 -23.76 -15.62 -26.57
N THR A 40 -23.93 -15.32 -27.86
CA THR A 40 -23.31 -16.07 -28.97
C THR A 40 -21.92 -15.51 -29.27
N SER A 41 -20.97 -16.38 -29.63
CA SER A 41 -19.55 -16.27 -29.27
C SER A 41 -18.68 -15.22 -29.98
N ALA A 42 -19.21 -14.18 -30.61
CA ALA A 42 -18.42 -13.36 -31.53
C ALA A 42 -17.34 -12.48 -30.87
N ASN A 43 -17.53 -11.98 -29.63
CA ASN A 43 -16.68 -10.91 -29.08
C ASN A 43 -15.92 -11.22 -27.77
N TRP A 44 -15.85 -12.48 -27.32
CA TRP A 44 -15.39 -12.82 -25.97
C TRP A 44 -14.11 -13.68 -25.90
N ASN A 45 -13.20 -13.55 -26.86
CA ASN A 45 -11.98 -14.38 -26.91
C ASN A 45 -11.03 -14.20 -25.72
N ARG A 46 -11.09 -13.05 -25.04
CA ARG A 46 -10.27 -12.76 -23.84
C ARG A 46 -10.97 -13.07 -22.52
N ALA A 47 -12.25 -13.44 -22.54
CA ALA A 47 -12.99 -13.74 -21.31
C ALA A 47 -12.65 -15.16 -20.83
N LEU A 48 -12.56 -15.34 -19.52
CA LEU A 48 -12.32 -16.65 -18.92
C LEU A 48 -13.60 -17.49 -19.00
N LYS A 49 -13.50 -18.67 -19.64
CA LYS A 49 -14.62 -19.55 -19.94
C LYS A 49 -14.52 -20.87 -19.18
N TYR A 50 -15.63 -21.30 -18.59
CA TYR A 50 -15.83 -22.65 -18.06
C TYR A 50 -16.55 -23.49 -19.10
N PHE A 51 -15.84 -24.46 -19.68
CA PHE A 51 -16.34 -25.29 -20.76
C PHE A 51 -17.03 -26.55 -20.26
N SER A 52 -18.04 -26.99 -21.00
CA SER A 52 -18.70 -28.27 -20.77
C SER A 52 -17.72 -29.43 -21.00
N LYS A 53 -17.86 -30.51 -20.23
CA LYS A 53 -17.01 -31.70 -20.31
C LYS A 53 -17.32 -32.49 -21.58
N GLU A 54 -18.60 -32.58 -21.90
CA GLU A 54 -19.10 -33.41 -22.99
C GLU A 54 -19.33 -32.59 -24.27
N LEU A 55 -19.35 -33.31 -25.39
CA LEU A 55 -19.60 -32.74 -26.71
C LEU A 55 -21.10 -32.55 -26.93
N GLY A 56 -21.45 -31.45 -27.60
CA GLY A 56 -22.83 -31.08 -27.91
C GLY A 56 -22.83 -29.77 -28.70
N GLN A 57 -23.99 -29.34 -29.18
CA GLN A 57 -24.11 -28.06 -29.87
C GLN A 57 -24.00 -26.92 -28.85
N THR A 58 -22.99 -26.05 -28.97
CA THR A 58 -22.90 -24.85 -28.14
C THR A 58 -24.08 -23.93 -28.42
N ILE A 59 -24.91 -23.69 -27.41
CA ILE A 59 -26.03 -22.74 -27.45
C ILE A 59 -25.50 -21.32 -27.19
N GLY A 60 -24.52 -21.21 -26.28
CA GLY A 60 -23.74 -20.00 -26.06
C GLY A 60 -23.16 -19.95 -24.65
N TYR A 61 -22.90 -18.74 -24.16
CA TYR A 61 -22.26 -18.49 -22.87
C TYR A 61 -23.11 -17.60 -21.98
N TYR A 62 -23.23 -17.95 -20.70
CA TYR A 62 -23.82 -17.09 -19.67
C TYR A 62 -22.72 -16.42 -18.84
N MET A 63 -22.80 -15.10 -18.63
CA MET A 63 -21.86 -14.39 -17.78
C MET A 63 -22.27 -14.51 -16.31
N LEU A 64 -21.55 -15.35 -15.58
CA LEU A 64 -21.76 -15.57 -14.15
C LEU A 64 -20.83 -14.68 -13.33
N LYS A 65 -21.41 -13.87 -12.44
CA LYS A 65 -20.68 -13.21 -11.36
C LYS A 65 -20.56 -14.17 -10.18
N ILE A 66 -19.32 -14.39 -9.74
CA ILE A 66 -18.98 -15.18 -8.56
C ILE A 66 -18.29 -14.28 -7.53
N ASP A 67 -18.69 -14.44 -6.27
CA ASP A 67 -18.06 -13.81 -5.12
C ASP A 67 -17.09 -14.82 -4.48
N LEU A 68 -15.88 -14.37 -4.21
CA LEU A 68 -14.80 -15.18 -3.68
C LEU A 68 -14.54 -14.79 -2.23
N TYR A 69 -14.48 -15.77 -1.34
CA TYR A 69 -14.17 -15.59 0.08
C TYR A 69 -13.03 -16.52 0.49
N LEU A 70 -12.11 -15.99 1.29
CA LEU A 70 -11.06 -16.79 1.92
C LEU A 70 -11.58 -17.32 3.24
N ASP A 71 -11.65 -18.64 3.36
CA ASP A 71 -11.91 -19.29 4.62
C ASP A 71 -10.59 -19.74 5.24
N PHE A 72 -10.15 -18.99 6.26
CA PHE A 72 -8.88 -19.24 6.94
C PHE A 72 -8.94 -20.43 7.91
N GLU A 73 -10.12 -20.88 8.31
CA GLU A 73 -10.28 -22.06 9.17
C GLU A 73 -10.09 -23.34 8.35
N SER A 74 -10.81 -23.46 7.23
CA SER A 74 -10.70 -24.60 6.31
C SER A 74 -9.51 -24.51 5.34
N LYS A 75 -8.90 -23.32 5.21
CA LYS A 75 -7.88 -22.99 4.20
C LYS A 75 -8.40 -23.23 2.77
N GLU A 76 -9.64 -22.84 2.52
CA GLU A 76 -10.29 -22.99 1.22
C GLU A 76 -10.76 -21.66 0.64
N LEU A 77 -10.86 -21.62 -0.68
CA LEU A 77 -11.51 -20.53 -1.41
C LEU A 77 -12.99 -20.88 -1.60
N VAL A 78 -13.85 -20.17 -0.88
CA VAL A 78 -15.30 -20.34 -0.97
C VAL A 78 -15.85 -19.49 -2.10
N VAL A 79 -16.59 -20.11 -3.00
CA VAL A 79 -17.21 -19.47 -4.17
C VAL A 79 -18.70 -19.39 -3.96
N LEU A 80 -19.24 -18.17 -3.96
CA LEU A 80 -20.68 -17.91 -3.86
C LEU A 80 -21.20 -17.27 -5.15
N THR A 81 -22.49 -17.50 -5.43
CA THR A 81 -23.19 -16.81 -6.50
C THR A 81 -24.63 -16.53 -6.12
N LYS A 82 -25.16 -15.40 -6.61
CA LYS A 82 -26.56 -15.00 -6.41
C LYS A 82 -27.54 -15.85 -7.23
N ASN A 83 -27.07 -16.47 -8.31
CA ASN A 83 -27.93 -17.25 -9.18
C ASN A 83 -28.07 -18.70 -8.68
N ILE A 84 -29.30 -19.09 -8.32
CA ILE A 84 -29.59 -20.39 -7.69
C ILE A 84 -29.23 -21.56 -8.61
N PHE A 85 -29.51 -21.47 -9.91
CA PHE A 85 -29.15 -22.51 -10.87
C PHE A 85 -27.63 -22.72 -10.90
N PHE A 86 -26.87 -21.62 -11.00
CA PHE A 86 -25.42 -21.69 -11.03
C PHE A 86 -24.77 -22.06 -9.69
N LYS A 87 -25.51 -22.09 -8.57
CA LYS A 87 -24.99 -22.67 -7.31
C LYS A 87 -24.62 -24.14 -7.49
N GLN A 88 -25.37 -24.89 -8.30
CA GLN A 88 -25.04 -26.29 -8.59
C GLN A 88 -23.75 -26.37 -9.41
N ILE A 89 -23.58 -25.48 -10.38
CA ILE A 89 -22.40 -25.42 -11.26
C ILE A 89 -21.13 -25.05 -10.49
N VAL A 90 -21.13 -23.98 -9.69
CA VAL A 90 -19.93 -23.58 -8.93
C VAL A 90 -19.56 -24.59 -7.84
N ASN A 91 -20.50 -25.47 -7.46
CA ASN A 91 -20.25 -26.52 -6.49
C ASN A 91 -19.71 -27.82 -7.09
N GLN A 92 -19.66 -27.95 -8.42
CA GLN A 92 -19.09 -29.11 -9.10
C GLN A 92 -17.61 -29.29 -8.74
N THR A 93 -17.16 -30.54 -8.60
CA THR A 93 -15.75 -30.88 -8.33
C THR A 93 -14.85 -30.29 -9.41
N ARG A 94 -15.22 -30.43 -10.69
CA ARG A 94 -14.43 -29.85 -11.79
C ARG A 94 -14.30 -28.33 -11.70
N PHE A 95 -15.35 -27.63 -11.28
CA PHE A 95 -15.29 -26.18 -11.08
C PHE A 95 -14.31 -25.82 -9.96
N LYS A 96 -14.46 -26.44 -8.78
CA LYS A 96 -13.64 -26.16 -7.60
C LYS A 96 -12.17 -26.55 -7.79
N GLU A 97 -11.91 -27.70 -8.40
CA GLU A 97 -10.56 -28.27 -8.45
C GLU A 97 -9.77 -27.86 -9.68
N GLN A 98 -10.42 -27.71 -10.84
CA GLN A 98 -9.71 -27.45 -12.11
C GLN A 98 -9.88 -26.02 -12.60
N PHE A 99 -11.07 -25.45 -12.43
CA PHE A 99 -11.38 -24.14 -13.00
C PHE A 99 -11.00 -22.99 -12.07
N LEU A 100 -11.15 -23.17 -10.76
CA LEU A 100 -10.88 -22.11 -9.79
C LEU A 100 -9.43 -21.61 -9.80
N GLN A 101 -8.45 -22.50 -10.01
CA GLN A 101 -7.06 -22.06 -10.19
C GLN A 101 -6.92 -21.17 -11.45
N LYS A 102 -7.59 -21.52 -12.56
CA LYS A 102 -7.58 -20.68 -13.78
C LYS A 102 -8.22 -19.32 -13.55
N VAL A 103 -9.25 -19.24 -12.68
CA VAL A 103 -9.84 -17.97 -12.24
C VAL A 103 -8.80 -17.10 -11.54
N LEU A 104 -8.04 -17.69 -10.62
CA LEU A 104 -7.00 -16.99 -9.89
C LEU A 104 -5.83 -16.61 -10.80
N ASP A 105 -5.33 -17.51 -11.63
CA ASP A 105 -4.24 -17.24 -12.57
C ASP A 105 -4.61 -16.08 -13.51
N HIS A 106 -5.82 -16.11 -14.07
CA HIS A 106 -6.30 -15.05 -14.95
C HIS A 106 -6.47 -13.71 -14.21
N LYS A 107 -6.87 -13.76 -12.93
CA LYS A 107 -6.96 -12.59 -12.06
C LYS A 107 -5.60 -12.03 -11.67
N HIS A 108 -4.62 -12.90 -11.43
CA HIS A 108 -3.29 -12.56 -10.90
C HIS A 108 -2.24 -12.36 -11.98
N ARG A 109 -2.56 -12.60 -13.25
CA ARG A 109 -1.64 -12.52 -14.41
C ARG A 109 -0.79 -11.24 -14.51
N HIS A 110 -1.23 -10.15 -13.89
CA HIS A 110 -0.51 -8.88 -13.86
C HIS A 110 -0.20 -8.39 -12.45
N ARG A 111 -0.45 -9.18 -11.41
CA ARG A 111 -0.11 -8.80 -10.03
C ARG A 111 1.37 -9.05 -9.79
N LEU A 112 2.00 -8.13 -9.09
CA LEU A 112 3.35 -8.32 -8.57
C LEU A 112 3.25 -9.11 -7.26
N ILE A 113 4.24 -9.97 -7.03
CA ILE A 113 4.30 -10.84 -5.85
C ILE A 113 5.56 -10.47 -5.07
N SER A 114 5.38 -10.21 -3.77
CA SER A 114 6.47 -9.95 -2.85
C SER A 114 7.38 -11.16 -2.73
N THR A 115 8.67 -10.91 -2.54
CA THR A 115 9.62 -11.96 -2.17
C THR A 115 9.41 -12.47 -0.74
N LEU A 116 8.71 -11.71 0.11
CA LEU A 116 8.37 -12.08 1.47
C LEU A 116 7.14 -13.00 1.48
N ASN A 117 7.34 -14.24 1.92
CA ASN A 117 6.23 -15.16 2.16
C ASN A 117 5.78 -15.05 3.62
N THR A 118 4.64 -14.40 3.84
CA THR A 118 4.09 -14.16 5.17
C THR A 118 2.96 -15.13 5.46
N ILE A 119 3.03 -15.79 6.61
CA ILE A 119 1.96 -16.68 7.06
C ILE A 119 0.82 -15.81 7.61
N ILE A 120 -0.35 -15.93 6.98
CA ILE A 120 -1.60 -15.29 7.40
C ILE A 120 -2.58 -16.38 7.82
N ASP A 121 -3.03 -16.31 9.07
CA ASP A 121 -3.96 -17.26 9.65
C ASP A 121 -5.23 -16.55 10.14
N TYR A 122 -6.15 -17.33 10.70
CA TYR A 122 -7.40 -16.84 11.26
C TYR A 122 -7.18 -15.82 12.40
N GLN A 123 -6.16 -16.02 13.24
CA GLN A 123 -5.86 -15.11 14.34
C GLN A 123 -5.43 -13.74 13.83
N PHE A 124 -4.62 -13.69 12.76
CA PHE A 124 -4.27 -12.45 12.08
C PHE A 124 -5.50 -11.71 11.55
N ILE A 125 -6.40 -12.43 10.86
CA ILE A 125 -7.61 -11.82 10.29
C ILE A 125 -8.52 -11.25 11.39
N ASN A 126 -8.67 -11.96 12.50
CA ASN A 126 -9.48 -11.49 13.62
C ASN A 126 -8.85 -10.30 14.36
N LYS A 127 -7.53 -10.34 14.57
CA LYS A 127 -6.80 -9.28 15.29
C LYS A 127 -6.80 -7.97 14.50
N HIS A 128 -6.53 -8.03 13.21
CA HIS A 128 -6.27 -6.83 12.39
C HIS A 128 -7.46 -6.41 11.54
N THR A 129 -8.45 -7.29 11.33
CA THR A 129 -9.61 -7.05 10.46
C THR A 129 -9.23 -6.41 9.12
N PRO A 130 -8.28 -7.02 8.37
CA PRO A 130 -7.69 -6.37 7.22
C PRO A 130 -8.69 -6.25 6.06
N SER A 131 -8.45 -5.27 5.19
CA SER A 131 -9.17 -5.09 3.93
C SER A 131 -8.32 -5.53 2.75
N ILE A 132 -8.95 -5.98 1.67
CA ILE A 132 -8.25 -6.27 0.40
C ILE A 132 -7.80 -4.95 -0.22
N TYR A 133 -6.50 -4.81 -0.49
CA TYR A 133 -5.93 -3.64 -1.14
C TYR A 133 -5.17 -4.06 -2.40
N LYS A 134 -5.71 -3.76 -3.58
CA LYS A 134 -5.13 -4.20 -4.85
C LYS A 134 -3.86 -3.41 -5.16
N ASP A 135 -2.89 -4.08 -5.78
CA ASP A 135 -1.67 -3.48 -6.31
C ASP A 135 -0.79 -2.80 -5.24
N VAL A 136 -0.56 -3.48 -4.11
CA VAL A 136 0.31 -2.98 -3.01
C VAL A 136 1.68 -2.57 -3.54
N LEU A 137 2.32 -3.43 -4.35
CA LEU A 137 3.64 -3.16 -4.96
C LEU A 137 3.62 -2.12 -6.10
N ARG A 138 2.48 -1.46 -6.35
CA ARG A 138 2.36 -0.34 -7.31
C ARG A 138 1.84 0.93 -6.66
N ILE A 139 1.82 1.01 -5.33
CA ILE A 139 1.55 2.27 -4.63
C ILE A 139 2.49 3.34 -5.20
N SER A 140 1.93 4.42 -5.75
CA SER A 140 2.73 5.39 -6.52
C SER A 140 3.59 6.31 -5.64
N SER A 141 3.16 6.52 -4.40
CA SER A 141 3.81 7.40 -3.44
C SER A 141 4.01 6.69 -2.11
N ILE A 142 5.25 6.59 -1.66
CA ILE A 142 5.67 5.88 -0.44
C ILE A 142 6.42 6.82 0.51
N ASN A 143 6.04 8.10 0.51
CA ASN A 143 6.69 9.10 1.34
C ASN A 143 6.51 8.80 2.83
N ARG A 144 7.63 8.70 3.55
CA ARG A 144 7.74 8.30 4.97
C ARG A 144 7.26 6.88 5.24
N PHE A 145 7.44 5.99 4.28
CA PHE A 145 7.15 4.58 4.50
C PHE A 145 8.39 3.90 5.08
N LEU A 146 8.15 2.91 5.94
CA LEU A 146 9.13 1.90 6.33
C LEU A 146 8.96 0.68 5.43
N ILE A 147 10.05 0.23 4.83
CA ILE A 147 10.08 -0.83 3.83
C ILE A 147 10.97 -1.96 4.29
N ASN A 148 10.44 -3.18 4.25
CA ASN A 148 11.15 -4.39 4.68
C ASN A 148 11.47 -5.35 3.51
N GLU A 149 11.27 -4.92 2.27
CA GLU A 149 11.52 -5.69 1.05
C GLU A 149 12.45 -4.94 0.09
N PRO A 150 13.35 -5.64 -0.64
CA PRO A 150 14.06 -5.04 -1.76
C PRO A 150 13.09 -4.56 -2.85
N ILE A 151 12.97 -3.24 -3.02
CA ILE A 151 12.15 -2.63 -4.07
C ILE A 151 12.98 -1.75 -5.01
N ASP A 152 12.51 -1.64 -6.25
CA ASP A 152 13.03 -0.72 -7.24
C ASP A 152 12.51 0.70 -6.98
N LEU A 153 13.32 1.50 -6.29
CA LEU A 153 12.96 2.86 -5.85
C LEU A 153 12.67 3.84 -6.99
N ASP A 154 13.13 3.58 -8.21
CA ASP A 154 12.90 4.48 -9.34
C ASP A 154 11.43 4.50 -9.81
N LYS A 155 10.64 3.51 -9.39
CA LYS A 155 9.20 3.40 -9.69
C LYS A 155 8.32 4.23 -8.75
N TYR A 156 8.89 4.81 -7.69
CA TYR A 156 8.12 5.40 -6.59
C TYR A 156 8.41 6.88 -6.37
N LYS A 157 7.37 7.63 -6.02
CA LYS A 157 7.50 9.03 -5.59
C LYS A 157 7.68 9.09 -4.07
N PHE A 158 8.74 9.73 -3.61
CA PHE A 158 8.97 10.01 -2.19
C PHE A 158 9.98 11.14 -2.01
N LYS A 159 9.96 11.77 -0.84
CA LYS A 159 11.00 12.69 -0.36
C LYS A 159 11.79 12.12 0.80
N ASP A 160 11.14 11.38 1.67
CA ASP A 160 11.71 10.70 2.83
C ASP A 160 11.31 9.23 2.79
N LEU A 161 12.23 8.32 3.07
CA LEU A 161 11.98 6.88 3.06
C LEU A 161 12.85 6.16 4.09
N PHE A 162 12.30 5.12 4.70
CA PHE A 162 12.97 4.29 5.69
C PHE A 162 13.07 2.86 5.14
N ILE A 163 14.28 2.33 5.05
CA ILE A 163 14.54 0.99 4.50
C ILE A 163 15.21 0.15 5.57
N ILE A 164 14.68 -1.03 5.86
CA ILE A 164 15.31 -1.97 6.76
C ILE A 164 16.61 -2.50 6.15
N SER A 165 17.67 -2.51 6.96
CA SER A 165 19.04 -2.87 6.57
C SER A 165 19.77 -3.51 7.76
N ASP A 166 21.00 -3.98 7.54
CA ASP A 166 21.84 -4.55 8.59
C ASP A 166 22.54 -3.51 9.46
N LYS A 167 22.56 -2.25 9.00
CA LYS A 167 23.18 -1.13 9.71
C LYS A 167 22.44 0.17 9.43
N PHE A 168 22.63 1.13 10.33
CA PHE A 168 22.20 2.49 10.09
C PHE A 168 23.06 3.16 9.00
N ASP A 169 22.41 3.81 8.04
CA ASP A 169 23.06 4.66 7.04
C ASP A 169 22.08 5.73 6.55
N PHE A 170 22.61 6.81 5.98
CA PHE A 170 21.81 7.91 5.46
C PHE A 170 22.34 8.35 4.09
N LYS A 171 21.44 8.38 3.11
CA LYS A 171 21.77 8.76 1.73
C LYS A 171 20.80 9.80 1.20
N ILE A 172 21.34 10.75 0.46
CA ILE A 172 20.56 11.67 -0.37
C ILE A 172 20.80 11.33 -1.85
N THR A 173 19.73 11.09 -2.60
CA THR A 173 19.81 10.80 -4.04
C THR A 173 20.07 12.06 -4.85
N ASN A 174 20.42 11.90 -6.12
CA ASN A 174 20.51 13.01 -7.09
C ASN A 174 19.15 13.73 -7.31
N LYS A 175 18.03 13.06 -7.02
CA LYS A 175 16.67 13.62 -7.06
C LYS A 175 16.28 14.36 -5.75
N ASN A 176 17.25 14.62 -4.86
CA ASN A 176 17.04 15.21 -3.53
C ASN A 176 16.01 14.43 -2.69
N GLN A 177 16.10 13.11 -2.73
CA GLN A 177 15.31 12.20 -1.89
C GLN A 177 16.20 11.64 -0.79
N ARG A 178 15.67 11.55 0.43
CA ARG A 178 16.37 11.07 1.61
C ARG A 178 15.97 9.64 1.89
N ILE A 179 16.96 8.79 2.07
CA ILE A 179 16.79 7.38 2.38
C ILE A 179 17.55 7.12 3.67
N TYR A 180 16.81 6.69 4.69
CA TYR A 180 17.33 6.27 5.97
C TYR A 180 17.35 4.75 6.00
N PHE A 181 18.53 4.17 6.03
CA PHE A 181 18.70 2.74 6.26
C PHE A 181 18.68 2.50 7.75
N ILE A 182 17.80 1.62 8.20
CA ILE A 182 17.53 1.37 9.61
C ILE A 182 17.98 -0.05 9.94
N ASP A 183 18.86 -0.17 10.94
CA ASP A 183 19.29 -1.47 11.46
C ASP A 183 18.09 -2.26 11.99
N TYR A 184 17.78 -3.36 11.32
CA TYR A 184 16.72 -4.32 11.69
C TYR A 184 16.74 -4.67 13.19
N LYS A 185 17.93 -4.85 13.78
CA LYS A 185 18.07 -5.27 15.18
C LYS A 185 17.43 -4.26 16.14
N LYS A 186 17.46 -2.98 15.79
CA LYS A 186 16.90 -1.89 16.60
C LYS A 186 15.38 -1.78 16.47
N LEU A 187 14.77 -2.48 15.52
CA LEU A 187 13.32 -2.57 15.34
C LEU A 187 12.78 -3.99 15.56
N SER A 188 13.59 -4.90 16.10
CA SER A 188 13.23 -6.31 16.31
C SER A 188 11.98 -6.52 17.19
N ASN A 189 11.64 -5.56 18.06
CA ASN A 189 10.43 -5.61 18.88
C ASN A 189 9.14 -5.27 18.11
N TYR A 190 9.24 -4.77 16.87
CA TYR A 190 8.07 -4.47 16.04
C TYR A 190 7.59 -5.76 15.34
N TYR A 191 6.60 -6.41 15.94
CA TYR A 191 6.12 -7.73 15.52
C TYR A 191 5.66 -7.80 14.05
N GLU A 192 5.07 -6.73 13.53
CA GLU A 192 4.60 -6.70 12.14
C GLU A 192 5.71 -6.39 11.12
N LEU A 193 6.95 -6.10 11.55
CA LEU A 193 8.04 -5.75 10.64
C LEU A 193 8.25 -6.82 9.57
N ASN A 194 8.35 -8.07 10.03
CA ASN A 194 8.67 -9.22 9.21
C ASN A 194 7.51 -9.66 8.31
N LYS A 195 6.34 -9.05 8.48
CA LYS A 195 5.12 -9.35 7.72
C LYS A 195 4.81 -8.29 6.67
N ALA A 196 5.14 -7.04 6.98
CA ALA A 196 4.79 -5.90 6.18
C ALA A 196 5.68 -5.77 4.93
N THR A 197 5.06 -5.53 3.79
CA THR A 197 5.74 -5.04 2.59
C THR A 197 6.06 -3.56 2.76
N PHE A 198 5.05 -2.77 3.16
CA PHE A 198 5.17 -1.36 3.47
C PHE A 198 4.44 -1.01 4.76
N ILE A 199 4.98 -0.03 5.49
CA ILE A 199 4.34 0.56 6.67
C ILE A 199 4.33 2.06 6.46
N ASP A 200 3.14 2.64 6.36
CA ASP A 200 2.93 4.08 6.31
C ASP A 200 2.98 4.64 7.74
N LEU A 201 4.09 5.31 8.06
CA LEU A 201 4.32 5.90 9.38
C LEU A 201 3.44 7.13 9.65
N VAL A 202 2.81 7.71 8.62
CA VAL A 202 1.97 8.90 8.73
C VAL A 202 0.52 8.52 8.96
N ASN A 203 0.00 7.58 8.16
CA ASN A 203 -1.41 7.16 8.23
C ASN A 203 -1.63 5.91 9.10
N HIS A 204 -0.57 5.39 9.73
CA HIS A 204 -0.61 4.21 10.59
C HIS A 204 -1.16 2.95 9.89
N GLN A 205 -0.81 2.80 8.62
CA GLN A 205 -1.30 1.71 7.77
C GLN A 205 -0.18 0.73 7.42
N VAL A 206 -0.49 -0.55 7.53
CA VAL A 206 0.38 -1.63 7.08
C VAL A 206 -0.17 -2.21 5.79
N TYR A 207 0.71 -2.37 4.81
CA TYR A 207 0.43 -3.00 3.54
C TYR A 207 1.22 -4.30 3.41
N LEU A 208 0.53 -5.35 3.00
CA LEU A 208 1.08 -6.69 2.88
C LEU A 208 0.74 -7.26 1.52
N ASN A 209 1.74 -7.84 0.86
CA ASN A 209 1.56 -8.64 -0.35
C ASN A 209 2.17 -10.02 -0.07
N THR A 210 1.39 -11.08 -0.28
CA THR A 210 1.87 -12.45 -0.08
C THR A 210 1.11 -13.46 -0.94
N VAL A 211 1.49 -14.75 -0.87
CA VAL A 211 0.80 -15.84 -1.56
C VAL A 211 0.36 -16.89 -0.56
N LEU A 212 -0.95 -17.08 -0.44
CA LEU A 212 -1.49 -18.22 0.28
C LEU A 212 -1.35 -19.46 -0.59
N ARG A 213 -0.56 -20.43 -0.11
CA ARG A 213 -0.38 -21.75 -0.72
C ARG A 213 -1.33 -22.75 -0.09
N TRP A 214 -2.62 -22.60 -0.40
CA TRP A 214 -3.65 -23.54 0.02
C TRP A 214 -3.84 -24.61 -1.07
N LYS A 215 -5.05 -25.17 -1.23
CA LYS A 215 -5.39 -25.97 -2.42
C LYS A 215 -5.17 -25.17 -3.72
N ASN A 216 -5.38 -23.86 -3.66
CA ASN A 216 -5.09 -22.92 -4.72
C ASN A 216 -4.00 -21.94 -4.31
N ASN A 217 -3.22 -21.47 -5.29
CA ASN A 217 -2.30 -20.36 -5.07
C ASN A 217 -3.06 -19.04 -5.17
N ILE A 218 -3.13 -18.31 -4.06
CA ILE A 218 -3.89 -17.06 -3.96
C ILE A 218 -2.95 -15.92 -3.63
N VAL A 219 -2.72 -15.03 -4.60
CA VAL A 219 -2.04 -13.75 -4.32
C VAL A 219 -2.95 -12.90 -3.44
N LEU A 220 -2.50 -12.65 -2.21
CA LEU A 220 -3.24 -11.91 -1.20
C LEU A 220 -2.56 -10.57 -0.94
N GLU A 221 -3.34 -9.51 -1.07
CA GLU A 221 -2.88 -8.14 -0.87
C GLU A 221 -3.81 -7.46 0.14
N LEU A 222 -3.25 -7.06 1.27
CA LEU A 222 -4.00 -6.58 2.43
C LEU A 222 -3.52 -5.21 2.86
N LYS A 223 -4.46 -4.46 3.43
CA LYS A 223 -4.21 -3.24 4.20
C LYS A 223 -4.96 -3.30 5.52
N TYR A 224 -4.30 -2.91 6.60
CA TYR A 224 -4.90 -2.76 7.93
C TYR A 224 -4.25 -1.62 8.70
N ASP A 225 -4.97 -1.11 9.70
CA ASP A 225 -4.46 -0.08 10.60
C ASP A 225 -3.72 -0.76 11.77
N ASP A 226 -2.56 -0.21 12.17
CA ASP A 226 -1.79 -0.71 13.32
C ASP A 226 -1.15 0.44 14.12
N PHE A 227 -2.01 1.31 14.63
CA PHE A 227 -1.61 2.53 15.32
C PHE A 227 -0.58 2.28 16.44
N GLN A 228 -0.86 1.33 17.35
CA GLN A 228 -0.04 1.10 18.53
C GLN A 228 1.37 0.64 18.17
N ASN A 229 1.50 -0.37 17.31
CA ASN A 229 2.82 -0.88 16.97
C ASN A 229 3.60 0.12 16.11
N ILE A 230 2.92 0.87 15.23
CA ILE A 230 3.57 1.90 14.40
C ILE A 230 4.09 3.06 15.26
N GLU A 231 3.36 3.48 16.31
CA GLU A 231 3.87 4.48 17.25
C GLU A 231 5.08 3.97 18.05
N ILE A 232 5.09 2.69 18.44
CA ILE A 232 6.29 2.06 19.03
C ILE A 232 7.46 2.11 18.04
N ALA A 233 7.23 1.77 16.77
CA ALA A 233 8.26 1.83 15.73
C ALA A 233 8.77 3.26 15.53
N LYS A 234 7.89 4.26 15.50
CA LYS A 234 8.28 5.68 15.41
C LYS A 234 9.13 6.12 16.59
N ASN A 235 8.78 5.74 17.81
CA ASN A 235 9.58 6.05 19.01
C ASN A 235 10.96 5.39 18.94
N ASN A 236 11.05 4.15 18.50
CA ASN A 236 12.34 3.49 18.29
C ASN A 236 13.16 4.20 17.20
N LEU A 237 12.53 4.61 16.09
CA LEU A 237 13.18 5.40 15.04
C LEU A 237 13.69 6.75 15.56
N ILE A 238 12.94 7.43 16.44
CA ILE A 238 13.38 8.67 17.09
C ILE A 238 14.66 8.44 17.91
N GLU A 239 14.72 7.37 18.72
CA GLU A 239 15.91 7.05 19.52
C GLU A 239 17.12 6.67 18.65
N ILE A 240 16.88 5.95 17.54
CA ILE A 240 17.91 5.68 16.53
C ILE A 240 18.45 7.00 15.97
N PHE A 241 17.57 7.95 15.65
CA PHE A 241 17.96 9.24 15.06
C PHE A 241 18.78 10.08 16.03
N LYS A 242 18.35 10.17 17.29
CA LYS A 242 19.10 10.86 18.37
C LYS A 242 20.50 10.29 18.56
N THR A 243 20.66 8.98 18.40
CA THR A 243 21.96 8.31 18.57
C THR A 243 22.91 8.56 17.39
N ASN A 244 22.38 8.64 16.17
CA ASN A 244 23.20 8.70 14.96
C ASN A 244 23.39 10.11 14.39
N PHE A 245 22.50 11.06 14.69
CA PHE A 245 22.61 12.44 14.24
C PHE A 245 22.91 13.38 15.40
N LYS A 246 24.05 14.09 15.31
CA LYS A 246 24.44 15.16 16.25
C LYS A 246 24.07 16.54 15.74
N THR A 247 24.40 16.82 14.48
CA THR A 247 23.99 18.02 13.75
C THR A 247 22.69 17.72 13.01
N ASN A 248 21.90 18.76 12.72
CA ASN A 248 20.69 18.65 11.91
C ASN A 248 19.63 17.67 12.45
N LEU A 249 19.76 17.22 13.71
CA LEU A 249 18.93 16.19 14.32
C LEU A 249 17.44 16.51 14.21
N GLU A 250 17.06 17.74 14.55
CA GLU A 250 15.65 18.16 14.54
C GLU A 250 15.03 18.13 13.13
N TRP A 251 15.83 18.37 12.10
CA TRP A 251 15.38 18.27 10.71
C TRP A 251 15.13 16.82 10.32
N HIS A 252 15.99 15.90 10.76
CA HIS A 252 15.79 14.48 10.57
C HIS A 252 14.58 13.96 11.35
N LEU A 253 14.38 14.41 12.59
CA LEU A 253 13.20 14.07 13.39
C LEU A 253 11.90 14.61 12.77
N TYR A 254 11.92 15.82 12.19
CA TYR A 254 10.80 16.33 11.41
C TYR A 254 10.55 15.49 10.14
N ASN A 255 11.59 15.09 9.42
CA ASN A 255 11.45 14.24 8.23
C ASN A 255 10.78 12.89 8.55
N LEU A 256 11.09 12.32 9.71
CA LEU A 256 10.49 11.09 10.23
C LEU A 256 9.04 11.28 10.68
N SER A 257 8.80 12.24 11.56
CA SER A 257 7.52 12.37 12.27
C SER A 257 6.50 13.23 11.54
N PHE A 258 6.97 14.14 10.68
CA PHE A 258 6.20 15.27 10.16
C PHE A 258 5.59 16.17 11.25
N ASP A 259 6.14 16.15 12.46
CA ASP A 259 5.70 16.96 13.60
C ASP A 259 6.44 18.31 13.62
N HIS A 260 5.70 19.41 13.46
CA HIS A 260 6.24 20.77 13.49
C HIS A 260 6.93 21.12 14.81
N LYS A 261 6.70 20.39 15.90
CA LYS A 261 7.46 20.55 17.15
C LYS A 261 8.97 20.47 16.92
N TYR A 262 9.45 19.54 16.11
CA TYR A 262 10.89 19.43 15.85
C TYR A 262 11.43 20.62 15.05
N LEU A 263 10.63 21.18 14.12
CA LEU A 263 11.01 22.44 13.47
C LEU A 263 11.10 23.59 14.47
N TYR A 264 10.12 23.68 15.37
CA TYR A 264 10.11 24.69 16.43
C TYR A 264 11.36 24.57 17.32
N ASP A 265 11.65 23.38 17.82
CA ASP A 265 12.79 23.11 18.72
C ASP A 265 14.12 23.41 18.01
N GLY A 266 14.27 23.00 16.75
CA GLY A 266 15.43 23.29 15.93
C GLY A 266 15.64 24.78 15.69
N LEU A 267 14.58 25.52 15.33
CA LEU A 267 14.64 26.97 15.15
C LEU A 267 15.01 27.67 16.44
N LYS A 268 14.30 27.37 17.53
CA LYS A 268 14.55 27.95 18.85
C LYS A 268 16.02 27.77 19.26
N LYS A 269 16.56 26.55 19.15
CA LYS A 269 17.96 26.25 19.46
C LYS A 269 18.95 27.07 18.64
N VAL A 270 18.68 27.29 17.35
CA VAL A 270 19.58 28.09 16.49
C VAL A 270 19.51 29.57 16.86
N PHE A 271 18.32 30.13 17.04
CA PHE A 271 18.12 31.55 17.30
C PHE A 271 18.45 31.98 18.74
N GLU A 272 18.34 31.09 19.74
CA GLU A 272 18.74 31.43 21.12
C GLU A 272 20.25 31.55 21.29
N ASN A 273 21.04 30.90 20.41
CA ASN A 273 22.49 30.83 20.52
C ASN A 273 23.23 31.75 19.53
N ASN A 274 22.52 32.48 18.67
CA ASN A 274 23.12 33.28 17.60
C ASN A 274 22.33 34.59 17.37
N ASP A 275 22.96 35.60 16.80
CA ASP A 275 22.21 36.74 16.25
C ASP A 275 21.35 36.31 15.05
N PHE A 276 20.37 37.14 14.70
CA PHE A 276 19.38 36.80 13.68
C PHE A 276 20.00 36.48 12.32
N ASN A 277 20.97 37.28 11.87
CA ASN A 277 21.58 37.07 10.54
C ASN A 277 22.43 35.80 10.54
N LYS A 278 23.19 35.55 11.60
CA LYS A 278 23.98 34.33 11.73
C LYS A 278 23.10 33.09 11.84
N ALA A 279 21.98 33.17 12.56
CA ALA A 279 20.99 32.11 12.64
C ALA A 279 20.43 31.75 11.25
N ILE A 280 20.04 32.74 10.45
CA ILE A 280 19.58 32.52 9.06
C ILE A 280 20.65 31.85 8.21
N GLU A 281 21.91 32.26 8.31
CA GLU A 281 23.03 31.64 7.60
C GLU A 281 23.23 30.18 8.01
N ILE A 282 23.17 29.87 9.31
CA ILE A 282 23.28 28.50 9.84
C ILE A 282 22.14 27.63 9.30
N LEU A 283 20.91 28.14 9.31
CA LEU A 283 19.75 27.43 8.76
C LEU A 283 19.93 27.16 7.27
N ASP A 284 20.30 28.16 6.47
CA ASP A 284 20.51 28.00 5.03
C ASP A 284 21.62 26.98 4.72
N ASN A 285 22.73 26.99 5.46
CA ASN A 285 23.79 26.01 5.31
C ASN A 285 23.34 24.59 5.68
N SER A 286 22.63 24.44 6.80
CA SER A 286 22.04 23.18 7.22
C SER A 286 21.06 22.61 6.18
N PHE A 287 20.25 23.48 5.58
CA PHE A 287 19.27 23.12 4.56
C PHE A 287 19.94 22.69 3.25
N LYS A 288 21.06 23.34 2.88
CA LYS A 288 21.90 22.94 1.75
C LYS A 288 22.54 21.57 1.96
N GLU A 289 23.04 21.28 3.16
CA GLU A 289 23.58 19.95 3.51
C GLU A 289 22.53 18.85 3.33
N LEU A 290 21.29 19.11 3.75
CA LEU A 290 20.15 18.19 3.61
C LEU A 290 19.51 18.21 2.21
N ARG A 291 19.99 19.08 1.32
CA ARG A 291 19.40 19.38 0.00
C ARG A 291 17.88 19.59 0.07
N LEU A 292 17.42 20.26 1.13
CA LEU A 292 16.02 20.54 1.35
C LEU A 292 15.83 21.93 1.94
N ASN A 293 15.03 22.75 1.27
CA ASN A 293 14.72 24.08 1.74
C ASN A 293 13.52 24.07 2.69
N TYR A 294 13.76 23.98 4.00
CA TYR A 294 12.68 24.06 4.99
C TYR A 294 12.11 25.46 5.14
N PHE A 295 12.71 26.52 4.60
CA PHE A 295 12.13 27.86 4.67
C PHE A 295 10.72 27.90 4.05
N VAL A 296 10.46 27.09 3.01
CA VAL A 296 9.10 26.99 2.43
C VAL A 296 8.09 26.48 3.45
N THR A 297 8.45 25.47 4.25
CA THR A 297 7.58 24.94 5.32
C THR A 297 7.46 25.92 6.47
N ILE A 298 8.59 26.45 6.93
CA ILE A 298 8.69 27.34 8.10
C ILE A 298 7.88 28.61 7.88
N PHE A 299 8.02 29.28 6.72
CA PHE A 299 7.34 30.54 6.45
C PHE A 299 5.87 30.38 6.02
N LYS A 300 5.39 29.13 5.87
CA LYS A 300 3.97 28.80 5.69
C LYS A 300 3.24 28.48 7.00
N ASP A 301 3.98 28.22 8.08
CA ASP A 301 3.41 27.94 9.40
C ASP A 301 3.42 29.21 10.26
N HIS A 302 2.23 29.67 10.66
CA HIS A 302 2.08 30.89 11.46
C HIS A 302 2.85 30.84 12.78
N ASN A 303 2.87 29.70 13.47
CA ASN A 303 3.53 29.57 14.77
C ASN A 303 5.06 29.64 14.63
N LEU A 304 5.61 29.05 13.57
CA LEU A 304 7.05 29.12 13.29
C LEU A 304 7.46 30.52 12.84
N VAL A 305 6.63 31.20 12.05
CA VAL A 305 6.85 32.62 11.68
C VAL A 305 6.85 33.52 12.91
N VAL A 306 5.86 33.36 13.80
CA VAL A 306 5.77 34.11 15.06
C VAL A 306 6.99 33.82 15.95
N LEU A 307 7.46 32.58 16.01
CA LEU A 307 8.69 32.23 16.73
C LEU A 307 9.89 33.02 16.20
N ILE A 308 10.14 32.97 14.89
CA ILE A 308 11.30 33.64 14.27
C ILE A 308 11.23 35.16 14.47
N LYS A 309 10.04 35.76 14.34
CA LYS A 309 9.84 37.20 14.51
C LYS A 309 10.27 37.71 15.90
N LYS A 310 10.17 36.88 16.95
CA LYS A 310 10.61 37.25 18.32
C LYS A 310 12.10 37.52 18.43
N TYR A 311 12.91 37.00 17.51
CA TYR A 311 14.36 37.16 17.51
C TYR A 311 14.86 38.33 16.66
N VAL A 312 13.96 39.05 15.99
CA VAL A 312 14.28 40.27 15.24
C VAL A 312 14.37 41.45 16.21
N LYS A 313 15.53 42.10 16.28
CA LYS A 313 15.83 43.16 17.27
C LYS A 313 16.06 44.55 16.67
N ASN A 314 16.28 44.64 15.36
CA ASN A 314 16.56 45.91 14.69
C ASN A 314 16.01 45.96 13.25
N ASP A 315 16.00 47.16 12.65
CA ASP A 315 15.43 47.40 11.31
C ASP A 315 16.12 46.59 10.20
N ARG A 316 17.43 46.36 10.31
CA ARG A 316 18.16 45.56 9.32
C ARG A 316 17.71 44.10 9.35
N GLU A 317 17.55 43.53 10.54
CA GLU A 317 17.01 42.18 10.72
C GLU A 317 15.55 42.09 10.28
N GLN A 318 14.75 43.13 10.56
CA GLN A 318 13.37 43.22 10.11
C GLN A 318 13.27 43.19 8.57
N GLN A 319 14.14 43.92 7.86
CA GLN A 319 14.21 43.87 6.40
C GLN A 319 14.57 42.47 5.87
N VAL A 320 15.50 41.76 6.53
CA VAL A 320 15.86 40.39 6.15
C VAL A 320 14.69 39.43 6.38
N PHE A 321 14.02 39.54 7.53
CA PHE A 321 12.84 38.73 7.86
C PHE A 321 11.71 38.95 6.85
N GLU A 322 11.34 40.19 6.55
CA GLU A 322 10.26 40.51 5.60
C GLU A 322 10.59 40.03 4.18
N ARG A 323 11.86 40.11 3.76
CA ARG A 323 12.30 39.56 2.47
C ARG A 323 12.13 38.04 2.40
N LEU A 324 12.49 37.32 3.47
CA LEU A 324 12.34 35.86 3.54
C LEU A 324 10.87 35.47 3.62
N LEU A 325 10.09 36.15 4.46
CA LEU A 325 8.65 35.98 4.57
C LEU A 325 7.98 36.19 3.21
N THR A 326 8.27 37.29 2.53
CA THR A 326 7.74 37.55 1.18
C THR A 326 8.13 36.43 0.24
N ARG A 327 9.43 36.08 0.14
CA ARG A 327 9.92 35.06 -0.79
C ARG A 327 9.28 33.67 -0.61
N TYR A 328 9.07 33.24 0.64
CA TYR A 328 8.68 31.87 0.94
C TYR A 328 7.20 31.71 1.33
N ASN A 329 6.53 32.77 1.78
CA ASN A 329 5.08 32.79 2.01
C ASN A 329 4.31 33.04 0.70
N SER A 330 4.85 33.82 -0.24
CA SER A 330 4.24 34.04 -1.57
C SER A 330 4.46 32.88 -2.56
N ALA A 331 5.16 31.81 -2.17
CA ALA A 331 5.39 30.62 -2.99
C ALA A 331 4.12 29.74 -3.20
N ASN A 332 2.94 30.34 -3.13
CA ASN A 332 1.63 29.83 -3.57
C ASN A 332 1.03 30.77 -4.64
N ILE A 333 1.84 31.16 -5.63
CA ILE A 333 1.31 31.35 -6.99
C ILE A 333 1.85 30.18 -7.80
N TRP A 334 1.21 29.02 -7.64
CA TRP A 334 1.28 27.90 -8.56
C TRP A 334 -0.11 27.75 -9.17
#